data_AF-A0A7V3EEV5-F1
#
_entry.id   AF-A0A7V3EEV5-F1
#
_cell.length_a   1.000
_cell.length_b   1.000
_cell.length_c   1.000
_cell.angle_alpha   90.00
_cell.angle_beta   90.00
_cell.angle_gamma   90.00
#
_symmetry.space_group_name_H-M   'P 1'
#
loop_
_entity.id
_entity.type
_entity.pdbx_description
1 polymer ?
#
loop_
_entity_poly.entity_id
_entity_poly.type
_entity_poly.pdbx_seq_one_letter_code
_entity_poly.pdbx_strand_id
1 'polypeptide(L)'
;MQKMQVFFPEPQLKKLRKLSREQDRPVSELIRMAVDYWLARQAEQKESEVKETPPAFSCGNIQIRAEELRDVAYDTAENRENE
;
A
#
# COMPACT_ATOMS: atom_id res chain seq x y z
N MET A 1 18.82 22.48 -4.45
CA MET A 1 17.43 22.36 -4.95
C MET A 1 17.40 21.31 -6.05
N GLN A 2 16.56 20.28 -5.95
CA GLN A 2 16.40 19.26 -6.99
C GLN A 2 15.20 19.61 -7.87
N LYS A 3 15.36 19.54 -9.20
CA LYS A 3 14.28 19.77 -10.16
C LYS A 3 13.50 18.48 -10.38
N MET A 4 12.19 18.54 -10.21
CA MET A 4 11.27 17.42 -10.42
C MET A 4 10.22 17.81 -11.46
N GLN A 5 9.91 16.89 -12.37
CA GLN A 5 8.80 17.04 -13.31
C GLN A 5 7.59 16.31 -12.76
N VAL A 6 6.48 17.04 -12.58
CA VAL A 6 5.21 16.50 -12.08
C VAL A 6 4.16 16.68 -13.17
N PHE A 7 3.50 15.59 -13.55
CA PHE A 7 2.43 15.61 -14.54
C PHE A 7 1.09 15.78 -13.84
N PHE A 8 0.36 16.82 -14.23
CA PHE A 8 -1.01 17.05 -13.78
C PHE A 8 -1.98 16.84 -14.95
N PRO A 9 -3.13 16.22 -14.72
CA PRO A 9 -4.25 16.25 -15.66
C PRO A 9 -4.61 17.69 -16.03
N GLU A 10 -4.92 17.92 -17.30
CA GLU A 10 -5.27 19.24 -17.84
C GLU A 10 -6.32 20.02 -17.03
N PRO A 11 -7.45 19.42 -16.54
CA PRO A 11 -8.41 20.16 -15.73
C PRO A 11 -7.83 20.65 -14.39
N GLN A 12 -6.89 19.91 -13.79
CA GLN A 12 -6.22 20.30 -12.56
C GLN A 12 -5.21 21.41 -12.82
N LEU A 13 -4.44 21.30 -13.92
CA LEU A 13 -3.48 22.30 -14.33
C LEU A 13 -4.15 23.66 -14.64
N LYS A 14 -5.32 23.64 -15.30
CA LYS A 14 -6.11 24.85 -15.57
C LYS A 14 -6.51 25.58 -14.27
N LYS A 15 -6.93 24.83 -13.25
CA LYS A 15 -7.27 25.38 -11.93
C LYS A 15 -6.03 25.96 -11.23
N LEU A 16 -4.90 25.25 -11.24
CA LEU A 16 -3.64 25.73 -10.68
C LEU A 16 -3.14 27.02 -11.35
N ARG A 17 -3.22 27.10 -12.69
CA ARG A 17 -2.85 28.31 -13.44
C ARG A 17 -3.76 29.49 -13.13
N LYS A 18 -5.06 29.25 -12.91
CA LYS A 18 -6.00 30.29 -12.49
C LYS A 18 -5.61 30.82 -11.10
N LEU A 19 -5.37 29.93 -10.14
CA LEU A 19 -4.97 30.30 -8.78
C LEU A 19 -3.64 31.07 -8.75
N SER A 20 -2.68 30.65 -9.57
CA SER A 20 -1.40 31.33 -9.76
C SER A 20 -1.54 32.78 -10.21
N ARG A 21 -2.50 33.06 -11.09
CA ARG A 21 -2.80 34.43 -11.54
C ARG A 21 -3.51 35.25 -10.47
N GLU A 22 -4.44 34.64 -9.73
CA GLU A 22 -5.19 35.31 -8.67
C GLU A 22 -4.31 35.72 -7.49
N GLN A 23 -3.28 34.93 -7.18
CA GLN A 23 -2.38 35.16 -6.05
C GLN A 23 -1.06 35.84 -6.43
N ASP A 24 -0.85 36.13 -7.72
CA ASP A 24 0.40 36.65 -8.29
C ASP A 24 1.64 35.84 -7.85
N ARG A 25 1.52 34.50 -7.88
CA ARG A 25 2.57 33.57 -7.47
C ARG A 25 2.81 32.50 -8.52
N PRO A 26 4.05 32.04 -8.74
CA PRO A 26 4.33 30.98 -9.69
C PRO A 26 3.72 29.65 -9.22
N VAL A 27 3.21 28.85 -10.17
CA VAL A 27 2.62 27.52 -9.89
C VAL A 27 3.55 26.63 -9.06
N SER A 28 4.86 26.70 -9.30
CA SER A 28 5.85 25.91 -8.55
C SER A 28 5.88 26.25 -7.05
N GLU A 29 5.61 27.50 -6.68
CA GLU A 29 5.57 27.93 -5.28
C GLU A 29 4.27 27.47 -4.61
N LEU A 30 3.14 27.58 -5.30
CA LEU A 30 1.86 27.05 -4.82
C LEU A 30 1.93 25.55 -4.53
N ILE A 31 2.58 24.78 -5.42
CA ILE A 31 2.78 23.33 -5.23
C ILE A 31 3.66 23.07 -4.00
N ARG A 32 4.78 23.79 -3.85
CA ARG A 32 5.66 23.64 -2.68
C ARG A 32 4.90 23.93 -1.39
N MET A 33 4.23 25.07 -1.29
CA MET A 33 3.45 25.45 -0.11
C MET A 33 2.37 24.43 0.23
N ALA A 34 1.67 23.89 -0.77
CA ALA A 34 0.64 22.87 -0.56
C ALA A 34 1.25 21.56 -0.03
N VAL A 35 2.39 21.13 -0.58
CA VAL A 35 3.12 19.94 -0.12
C VAL A 35 3.66 20.15 1.30
N ASP A 36 4.27 21.31 1.59
CA ASP A 36 4.80 21.64 2.91
C ASP A 36 3.68 21.62 3.97
N TYR A 37 2.53 22.22 3.65
CA TYR A 37 1.35 22.20 4.53
C TYR A 37 0.84 20.77 4.76
N TRP A 38 0.77 19.95 3.71
CA TRP A 38 0.35 18.57 3.84
C TRP A 38 1.33 17.75 4.68
N LEU A 39 2.63 17.91 4.46
CA LEU A 39 3.67 17.22 5.24
C LEU A 39 3.66 17.62 6.71
N ALA A 40 3.52 18.91 7.01
CA ALA A 40 3.39 19.39 8.38
C ALA A 40 2.19 18.75 9.09
N ARG A 41 1.04 18.73 8.42
CA ARG A 41 -0.19 18.11 8.94
C ARG A 41 -0.04 16.59 9.13
N GLN A 42 0.63 15.89 8.21
CA GLN A 42 0.85 14.45 8.34
C GLN A 42 1.88 14.11 9.42
N ALA A 43 2.86 14.99 9.67
CA ALA A 43 3.84 14.81 10.73
C ALA A 43 3.17 14.82 12.11
N GLU A 44 2.17 15.68 12.31
CA GLU A 44 1.35 15.72 13.53
C GLU A 44 0.51 14.44 13.73
N GLN A 45 0.17 13.72 12.64
CA GLN A 45 -0.58 12.47 12.71
C GLN A 45 0.30 11.24 12.94
N LYS A 46 1.63 11.40 12.97
CA LYS A 46 2.59 10.29 12.97
C LYS A 46 3.11 9.95 14.37
N GLU A 47 2.19 9.50 15.21
CA GLU A 47 2.46 8.56 16.31
C GLU A 47 1.42 7.43 16.31
N SER A 48 1.12 6.88 15.14
CA SER A 48 0.75 5.46 15.09
C SER A 48 2.02 4.71 14.71
N GLU A 49 2.76 4.30 15.73
CA GLU A 49 3.78 3.27 15.65
C GLU A 49 3.23 2.17 14.75
N VAL A 50 3.78 2.03 13.53
CA VAL A 50 3.48 0.88 12.69
C VAL A 50 4.06 -0.30 13.44
N LYS A 51 3.22 -0.96 14.25
CA LYS A 51 3.60 -2.21 14.90
C LYS A 51 3.84 -3.20 13.79
N GLU A 52 5.12 -3.41 13.47
CA GLU A 52 5.59 -4.53 12.66
C GLU A 52 5.40 -5.84 13.42
N THR A 53 4.17 -6.12 13.88
CA THR A 53 3.81 -7.45 14.33
C THR A 53 3.51 -8.27 13.08
N PRO A 54 4.38 -9.21 12.69
CA PRO A 54 4.07 -10.09 11.57
C PRO A 54 2.77 -10.84 11.87
N PRO A 55 1.89 -11.04 10.88
CA PRO A 55 0.70 -11.84 11.08
C PRO A 55 1.10 -13.27 11.48
N ALA A 56 0.81 -13.65 12.71
CA ALA A 56 0.97 -15.03 13.16
C ALA A 56 -0.19 -15.85 12.58
N PHE A 57 0.09 -16.61 11.52
CA PHE A 57 -0.88 -17.56 10.97
C PHE A 57 -0.87 -18.83 11.80
N SER A 58 -2.01 -19.13 12.44
CA SER A 58 -2.22 -20.44 13.04
C SER A 58 -2.65 -21.41 11.94
N CYS A 59 -1.72 -22.26 11.48
CA CYS A 59 -1.98 -23.30 10.48
C CYS A 59 -2.78 -24.50 11.04
N GLY A 60 -3.42 -24.34 12.20
CA GLY A 60 -4.12 -25.42 12.88
C GLY A 60 -3.18 -26.48 13.47
N ASN A 61 -3.76 -27.59 13.91
CA ASN A 61 -3.01 -28.70 14.48
C ASN A 61 -2.54 -29.64 13.37
N ILE A 62 -1.30 -30.12 13.50
CA ILE A 62 -0.77 -31.17 12.62
C ILE A 62 -1.54 -32.46 12.93
N GLN A 63 -2.34 -32.93 11.96
CA GLN A 63 -3.20 -34.12 12.13
C GLN A 63 -2.45 -35.43 11.91
N ILE A 64 -1.40 -35.42 11.09
CA ILE A 64 -0.69 -36.61 10.62
C ILE A 64 0.82 -36.37 10.78
N ARG A 65 1.55 -37.39 11.23
CA ARG A 65 3.02 -37.31 11.31
C ARG A 65 3.61 -37.30 9.91
N ALA A 66 4.73 -36.60 9.73
CA ALA A 66 5.38 -36.45 8.43
C ALA A 66 5.74 -37.80 7.76
N GLU A 67 6.00 -38.83 8.56
CA GLU A 67 6.33 -40.19 8.11
C GLU A 67 5.12 -40.89 7.46
N GLU A 68 3.92 -40.65 7.97
CA GLU A 68 2.66 -41.31 7.56
C GLU A 68 1.97 -40.59 6.38
N LEU A 69 2.46 -39.39 6.03
CA LEU A 69 1.86 -38.51 5.03
C LEU A 69 1.83 -39.15 3.64
N ARG A 70 2.86 -39.94 3.29
CA ARG A 70 2.94 -40.64 2.02
C ARG A 70 1.81 -41.65 1.89
N ASP A 71 1.65 -42.51 2.88
CA ASP A 71 0.70 -43.61 2.83
C ASP A 71 -0.73 -43.08 2.77
N VAL A 72 -1.08 -42.09 3.60
CA VAL A 72 -2.41 -41.45 3.56
C VAL A 72 -2.69 -40.72 2.23
N ALA A 73 -1.68 -40.10 1.62
CA ALA A 73 -1.84 -39.43 0.33
C ALA A 73 -2.14 -40.41 -0.82
N TYR A 74 -1.64 -41.65 -0.74
CA TYR A 74 -1.87 -42.68 -1.77
C TYR A 74 -3.07 -43.59 -1.46
N ASP A 75 -3.41 -43.80 -0.19
CA ASP A 75 -4.56 -44.62 0.24
C ASP A 75 -5.93 -43.98 -0.13
N THR A 76 -5.95 -42.65 -0.27
CA THR A 76 -7.14 -41.90 -0.74
C THR A 76 -7.28 -41.86 -2.26
N ALA A 77 -6.24 -42.22 -3.02
CA ALA A 77 -6.29 -42.24 -4.49
C ALA A 77 -6.97 -43.53 -5.00
N GLU A 78 -6.80 -44.67 -4.33
CA GLU A 78 -7.40 -45.95 -4.74
C GLU A 78 -8.91 -46.05 -4.44
N ASN A 79 -9.43 -45.26 -3.49
CA ASN A 79 -10.83 -45.34 -3.06
C ASN A 79 -11.80 -44.43 -3.85
N ARG A 80 -11.36 -43.78 -4.94
CA ARG A 80 -12.26 -42.97 -5.81
C ARG A 80 -12.65 -43.66 -7.13
N GLU A 81 -12.10 -44.82 -7.45
CA GLU A 81 -12.46 -45.58 -8.66
C GLU A 81 -13.54 -46.65 -8.42
N ASN A 82 -13.97 -46.87 -7.17
CA ASN A 82 -14.97 -47.87 -6.79
C ASN A 82 -16.19 -47.29 -6.06
N GLU A 83 -16.70 -46.13 -6.48
CA GLU A 83 -18.08 -45.69 -6.21
C GLU A 83 -18.73 -45.10 -7.46
#